data_AF-V2WWS4-F1
#
_entry.id   AF-V2WWS4-F1
#
_cell.length_a   1.000
_cell.length_b   1.000
_cell.length_c   1.000
_cell.angle_alpha   90.00
_cell.angle_beta   90.00
_cell.angle_gamma   90.00
#
_symmetry.space_group_name_H-M   'P 1'
#
loop_
_entity.id
_entity.type
_entity.pdbx_description
1 polymer ?
#
loop_
_entity_poly.entity_id
_entity_poly.type
_entity_poly.pdbx_seq_one_letter_code
_entity_poly.pdbx_strand_id
1 'polypeptide(L)'
;MPKSPSKSQKRSLSSPYPPSSSTRRPAASSAAGPYRFDFGTHDGKTLLEVPPSYIAWIQSEGIDKKRPALKKAIAAYMKTPPATGSQSETKPPRRNPAQVLAQREQAVRDSMPAWLFDECWNALEATRGGTTPGGVGEARKQSKKWLDVMEQPATIEFFRAYPARPLAELAKTSRSAKKLREMLARSPVVRGLGIGMMELSPDEQDWVEVERHKFTGEITGWTWSKEYTKEVKKCLTAVKREHGEDGWICGIWEVRDAYASCIGGITCEKKGVNKSECYTFHDQSLYWLKSLPK
;
A
#
# COMPACT_ATOMS: atom_id res chain seq x y z
N MET A 1 -26.13 -38.14 35.17
CA MET A 1 -24.88 -38.69 35.75
C MET A 1 -23.80 -37.63 35.68
N PRO A 2 -23.09 -37.31 36.78
CA PRO A 2 -22.12 -36.21 36.85
C PRO A 2 -20.66 -36.68 36.70
N LYS A 3 -19.75 -35.71 36.48
CA LYS A 3 -18.27 -35.73 36.45
C LYS A 3 -17.69 -36.08 35.05
N SER A 4 -16.80 -35.29 34.44
CA SER A 4 -15.55 -34.74 34.99
C SER A 4 -15.03 -33.51 34.21
N PRO A 5 -14.36 -32.54 34.86
CA PRO A 5 -13.61 -31.47 34.20
C PRO A 5 -12.14 -31.89 33.98
N SER A 6 -11.65 -31.78 32.74
CA SER A 6 -10.26 -32.05 32.39
C SER A 6 -9.40 -30.80 32.58
N LYS A 7 -8.41 -30.91 33.48
CA LYS A 7 -7.38 -29.89 33.75
C LYS A 7 -6.33 -29.93 32.64
N SER A 8 -6.19 -28.84 31.88
CA SER A 8 -5.04 -28.65 30.99
C SER A 8 -3.95 -27.83 31.68
N GLN A 9 -2.82 -28.49 31.90
CA GLN A 9 -1.58 -27.98 32.47
C GLN A 9 -0.97 -26.87 31.62
N LYS A 10 -0.64 -25.75 32.27
CA LYS A 10 0.31 -24.75 31.78
C LYS A 10 1.71 -25.35 31.82
N ARG A 11 2.35 -25.54 30.66
CA ARG A 11 3.78 -25.81 30.55
C ARG A 11 4.51 -24.50 30.27
N SER A 12 5.19 -24.01 31.29
CA SER A 12 6.21 -22.96 31.22
C SER A 12 7.47 -23.51 30.57
N LEU A 13 7.83 -23.00 29.40
CA LEU A 13 9.13 -23.23 28.76
C LEU A 13 10.07 -22.09 29.13
N SER A 14 11.01 -22.40 30.00
CA SER A 14 12.19 -21.60 30.33
C SER A 14 13.14 -21.58 29.13
N SER A 15 13.34 -20.40 28.53
CA SER A 15 14.35 -20.15 27.51
C SER A 15 15.67 -19.70 28.18
N PRO A 16 16.80 -20.41 27.96
CA PRO A 16 18.10 -20.01 28.47
C PRO A 16 18.74 -18.97 27.54
N TYR A 17 18.77 -17.71 27.97
CA TYR A 17 19.62 -16.69 27.34
C TYR A 17 21.07 -16.87 27.81
N PRO A 18 22.06 -16.79 26.91
CA PRO A 18 23.47 -16.78 27.30
C PRO A 18 23.84 -15.44 27.96
N PRO A 19 24.68 -15.45 29.00
CA PRO A 19 25.29 -14.23 29.52
C PRO A 19 26.52 -13.92 28.66
N SER A 20 26.71 -12.67 28.24
CA SER A 20 28.02 -12.00 28.09
C SER A 20 27.90 -10.76 27.20
N SER A 21 27.48 -9.64 27.79
CA SER A 21 27.97 -8.33 27.35
C SER A 21 28.95 -7.85 28.42
N SER A 22 30.23 -8.02 28.10
CA SER A 22 31.36 -7.55 28.86
C SER A 22 31.25 -6.05 29.10
N THR A 23 31.04 -5.64 30.35
CA THR A 23 31.24 -4.28 30.83
C THR A 23 32.73 -3.94 30.74
N ARG A 24 33.19 -3.55 29.55
CA ARG A 24 34.53 -3.00 29.34
C ARG A 24 34.53 -1.58 29.89
N ARG A 25 35.07 -1.45 31.11
CA ARG A 25 35.42 -0.18 31.75
C ARG A 25 36.27 0.64 30.76
N PRO A 26 35.86 1.85 30.35
CA PRO A 26 36.68 2.67 29.46
C PRO A 26 37.90 3.14 30.26
N ALA A 27 39.04 2.49 30.02
CA ALA A 27 40.33 3.05 30.36
C ALA A 27 40.45 4.38 29.61
N ALA A 28 40.76 5.45 30.35
CA ALA A 28 41.00 6.77 29.80
C ALA A 28 42.02 6.66 28.66
N SER A 29 41.52 6.75 27.43
CA SER A 29 42.31 6.74 26.20
C SER A 29 43.11 8.04 26.12
N SER A 30 44.24 8.08 26.82
CA SER A 30 45.34 9.00 26.59
C SER A 30 46.41 8.35 25.71
N ALA A 31 46.00 7.53 24.73
CA ALA A 31 46.86 7.13 23.64
C ALA A 31 46.72 8.18 22.53
N ALA A 32 47.83 8.73 22.06
CA ALA A 32 47.93 9.84 21.11
C ALA A 32 47.47 9.51 19.68
N GLY A 33 46.36 8.78 19.53
CA GLY A 33 45.78 8.37 18.26
C GLY A 33 44.59 9.24 17.82
N PRO A 34 44.16 9.11 16.55
CA PRO A 34 42.97 9.79 16.03
C PRO A 34 41.72 9.38 16.82
N TYR A 35 40.84 10.35 17.07
CA TYR A 35 39.58 10.12 17.78
C TYR A 35 38.75 9.03 17.07
N ARG A 36 38.32 8.04 17.84
CA ARG A 36 37.40 6.98 17.41
C ARG A 36 36.07 7.16 18.13
N PHE A 37 34.98 7.01 17.38
CA PHE A 37 33.63 6.99 17.96
C PHE A 37 33.52 5.83 18.94
N ASP A 38 32.92 6.09 20.08
CA ASP A 38 32.62 5.14 21.16
C ASP A 38 31.10 4.94 21.33
N PHE A 39 30.32 5.24 20.29
CA PHE A 39 28.86 5.19 20.30
C PHE A 39 28.26 5.05 18.89
N GLY A 40 27.00 4.61 18.86
CA GLY A 40 26.15 4.60 17.67
C GLY A 40 26.60 3.59 16.60
N THR A 41 26.04 3.74 15.39
CA THR A 41 26.27 2.85 14.24
C THR A 41 27.73 2.86 13.73
N HIS A 42 28.53 3.85 14.14
CA HIS A 42 29.92 4.02 13.71
C HIS A 42 30.93 3.78 14.84
N ASP A 43 30.55 3.05 15.90
CA ASP A 43 31.45 2.67 16.99
C ASP A 43 32.77 2.06 16.49
N GLY A 44 33.89 2.49 17.08
CA GLY A 44 35.25 2.14 16.70
C GLY A 44 35.82 2.85 15.47
N LYS A 45 35.00 3.54 14.65
CA LYS A 45 35.47 4.25 13.44
C LYS A 45 36.03 5.62 13.76
N THR A 46 36.95 6.12 12.94
CA THR A 46 37.49 7.49 13.00
C THR A 46 36.62 8.47 12.21
N LEU A 47 36.86 9.78 12.40
CA LEU A 47 36.19 10.83 11.63
C LEU A 47 36.41 10.73 10.10
N LEU A 48 37.51 10.11 9.66
CA LEU A 48 37.81 9.90 8.23
C LEU A 48 37.10 8.68 7.63
N GLU A 49 36.64 7.75 8.46
CA GLU A 49 35.98 6.50 8.04
C GLU A 49 34.44 6.62 8.03
N VAL A 50 33.91 7.78 8.39
CA VAL A 50 32.47 8.06 8.43
C VAL A 50 32.07 9.05 7.33
N PRO A 51 30.87 8.90 6.73
CA PRO A 51 30.40 9.85 5.74
C PRO A 51 30.29 11.28 6.30
N PRO A 52 30.60 12.33 5.51
CA PRO A 52 30.46 13.73 5.97
C PRO A 52 29.04 14.09 6.45
N SER A 53 28.01 13.46 5.87
CA SER A 53 26.61 13.63 6.31
C SER A 53 26.37 13.18 7.75
N TYR A 54 27.11 12.17 8.23
CA TYR A 54 27.01 11.71 9.61
C TYR A 54 27.60 12.72 10.59
N ILE A 55 28.72 13.37 10.22
CA ILE A 55 29.34 14.44 11.02
C ILE A 55 28.39 15.65 11.12
N ALA A 56 27.73 16.02 10.01
CA ALA A 56 26.74 17.09 10.01
C ALA A 56 25.55 16.78 10.93
N TRP A 57 25.06 15.53 10.91
CA TRP A 57 24.00 15.07 11.82
C TRP A 57 24.41 15.13 13.30
N ILE A 58 25.65 14.73 13.63
CA ILE A 58 26.18 14.85 15.00
C ILE A 58 26.14 16.29 15.52
N GLN A 59 26.46 17.26 14.65
CA GLN A 59 26.44 18.69 14.98
C GLN A 59 25.00 19.22 15.12
N SER A 60 24.07 18.79 14.26
CA SER A 60 22.66 19.22 14.33
C SER A 60 21.96 18.71 15.60
N GLU A 61 22.24 17.47 16.00
CA GLU A 61 21.71 16.87 17.22
C GLU A 61 22.42 17.35 18.51
N GLY A 62 23.50 18.15 18.36
CA GLY A 62 24.27 18.68 19.49
C GLY A 62 24.96 17.59 20.31
N ILE A 63 25.29 16.44 19.70
CA ILE A 63 25.97 15.32 20.37
C ILE A 63 27.41 15.71 20.71
N ASP A 64 28.05 16.49 19.85
CA ASP A 64 29.39 17.04 20.06
C ASP A 64 29.46 17.95 21.30
N LYS A 65 28.38 18.68 21.62
CA LYS A 65 28.30 19.54 22.82
C LYS A 65 28.41 18.73 24.11
N LYS A 66 27.92 17.48 24.12
CA LYS A 66 27.99 16.57 25.27
C LYS A 66 29.34 15.86 25.39
N ARG A 67 30.17 15.89 24.33
CA ARG A 67 31.43 15.14 24.22
C ARG A 67 32.57 16.07 23.78
N PRO A 68 33.26 16.76 24.72
CA PRO A 68 34.30 17.73 24.38
C PRO A 68 35.44 17.18 23.50
N ALA A 69 35.81 15.90 23.69
CA ALA A 69 36.80 15.22 22.87
C ALA A 69 36.36 15.11 21.39
N LEU A 70 35.10 14.75 21.15
CA LEU A 70 34.50 14.70 19.81
C LEU A 70 34.46 16.08 19.16
N LYS A 71 34.01 17.10 19.91
CA LYS A 71 33.98 18.49 19.42
C LYS A 71 35.37 18.98 18.99
N LYS A 72 36.40 18.70 19.79
CA LYS A 72 37.80 19.03 19.46
C LYS A 72 38.27 18.29 18.21
N ALA A 73 37.92 17.01 18.08
CA ALA A 73 38.27 16.20 16.93
C ALA A 73 37.59 16.66 15.63
N ILE A 74 36.30 17.03 15.69
CA ILE A 74 35.57 17.62 14.55
C ILE A 74 36.21 18.97 14.16
N ALA A 75 36.54 19.82 15.13
CA ALA A 75 37.20 21.10 14.84
C ALA A 75 38.58 20.91 14.18
N ALA A 76 39.34 19.90 14.58
CA ALA A 76 40.60 19.55 13.93
C ALA A 76 40.38 19.01 12.51
N TYR A 77 39.38 18.16 12.32
CA TYR A 77 38.96 17.62 11.01
C TYR A 77 38.56 18.73 10.03
N MET A 78 37.88 19.79 10.49
CA MET A 78 37.49 20.91 9.64
C MET A 78 38.65 21.87 9.30
N LYS A 79 39.67 21.96 10.18
CA LYS A 79 40.85 22.83 9.96
C LYS A 79 41.88 22.20 9.03
N THR A 80 41.93 20.88 9.00
CA THR A 80 42.84 20.12 8.15
C THR A 80 41.97 19.46 7.08
N PRO A 81 41.69 20.12 5.94
CA PRO A 81 41.04 19.42 4.85
C PRO A 81 41.90 18.18 4.57
N PRO A 82 41.33 16.96 4.64
CA PRO A 82 42.12 15.78 4.37
C PRO A 82 42.73 15.99 2.98
N ALA A 83 44.06 16.02 2.92
CA ALA A 83 44.78 15.89 1.66
C ALA A 83 44.11 14.72 0.97
N THR A 84 43.53 14.99 -0.19
CA THR A 84 42.56 14.14 -0.90
C THR A 84 43.26 12.85 -1.30
N GLY A 85 43.53 12.01 -0.31
CA GLY A 85 44.13 10.73 -0.45
C GLY A 85 43.09 9.91 -1.15
N SER A 86 43.46 9.43 -2.32
CA SER A 86 42.83 8.39 -3.11
C SER A 86 42.42 7.20 -2.24
N GLN A 87 41.37 7.35 -1.43
CA GLN A 87 40.45 6.26 -1.24
C GLN A 87 39.87 6.07 -2.63
N SER A 88 40.36 5.03 -3.29
CA SER A 88 39.63 4.35 -4.35
C SER A 88 38.30 3.92 -3.74
N GLU A 89 37.36 4.86 -3.56
CA GLU A 89 35.96 4.56 -3.60
C GLU A 89 35.79 3.88 -4.96
N THR A 90 35.79 2.56 -4.94
CA THR A 90 35.13 1.77 -5.96
C THR A 90 33.72 2.31 -6.00
N LYS A 91 33.53 3.30 -6.88
CA LYS A 91 32.28 4.02 -7.10
C LYS A 91 31.21 2.96 -7.06
N PRO A 92 30.30 2.98 -6.06
CA PRO A 92 29.30 1.93 -5.92
C PRO A 92 28.68 1.75 -7.30
N PRO A 93 28.60 0.51 -7.81
CA PRO A 93 28.22 0.26 -9.19
C PRO A 93 26.97 1.08 -9.47
N ARG A 94 27.04 1.95 -10.49
CA ARG A 94 25.92 2.82 -10.88
C ARG A 94 24.71 1.90 -11.06
N ARG A 95 23.82 1.84 -10.05
CA ARG A 95 22.62 1.02 -10.13
C ARG A 95 21.82 1.54 -11.30
N ASN A 96 21.50 0.64 -12.23
CA ASN A 96 20.73 0.99 -13.41
C ASN A 96 19.36 1.53 -12.91
N PRO A 97 18.97 2.78 -13.26
CA PRO A 97 17.69 3.34 -12.81
C PRO A 97 16.48 2.46 -13.13
N ALA A 98 16.55 1.66 -14.20
CA ALA A 98 15.52 0.68 -14.53
C ALA A 98 15.42 -0.45 -13.49
N GLN A 99 16.54 -0.93 -12.96
CA GLN A 99 16.55 -1.94 -11.89
C GLN A 99 15.95 -1.38 -10.60
N VAL A 100 16.22 -0.12 -10.28
CA VAL A 100 15.64 0.53 -9.10
C VAL A 100 14.12 0.64 -9.23
N LEU A 101 13.60 1.02 -10.41
CA LEU A 101 12.16 1.08 -10.63
C LEU A 101 11.48 -0.30 -10.57
N ALA A 102 12.08 -1.31 -11.20
CA ALA A 102 11.55 -2.67 -11.15
C ALA A 102 11.51 -3.22 -9.71
N GLN A 103 12.55 -2.94 -8.90
CA GLN A 103 12.57 -3.31 -7.48
C GLN A 103 11.48 -2.60 -6.67
N ARG A 104 11.24 -1.31 -6.94
CA ARG A 104 10.14 -0.56 -6.30
C ARG A 104 8.78 -1.12 -6.68
N GLU A 105 8.56 -1.39 -7.97
CA GLU A 105 7.32 -2.02 -8.43
C GLU A 105 7.08 -3.36 -7.75
N GLN A 106 8.10 -4.22 -7.69
CA GLN A 106 8.00 -5.50 -6.99
C GLN A 106 7.67 -5.31 -5.51
N ALA A 107 8.33 -4.36 -4.83
CA ALA A 107 8.05 -4.07 -3.42
C ALA A 107 6.59 -3.61 -3.20
N VAL A 108 6.04 -2.79 -4.11
CA VAL A 108 4.63 -2.37 -4.06
C VAL A 108 3.72 -3.58 -4.32
N ARG A 109 4.02 -4.42 -5.34
CA ARG A 109 3.27 -5.65 -5.62
C ARG A 109 3.28 -6.62 -4.44
N ASP A 110 4.39 -6.75 -3.73
CA ASP A 110 4.50 -7.63 -2.56
C ASP A 110 3.74 -7.08 -1.34
N SER A 111 3.47 -5.76 -1.31
CA SER A 111 2.78 -5.10 -0.19
C SER A 111 1.26 -5.19 -0.24
N MET A 112 0.67 -5.67 -1.34
CA MET A 112 -0.79 -5.76 -1.52
C MET A 112 -1.20 -6.95 -2.40
N PRO A 113 -2.47 -7.37 -2.39
CA PRO A 113 -2.95 -8.42 -3.29
C PRO A 113 -2.76 -8.03 -4.77
N ALA A 114 -2.34 -8.99 -5.61
CA ALA A 114 -2.09 -8.74 -7.03
C ALA A 114 -3.29 -8.11 -7.76
N TRP A 115 -4.51 -8.60 -7.49
CA TRP A 115 -5.73 -8.05 -8.10
C TRP A 115 -5.95 -6.57 -7.77
N LEU A 116 -5.60 -6.15 -6.54
CA LEU A 116 -5.77 -4.78 -6.07
C LEU A 116 -4.73 -3.87 -6.72
N PHE A 117 -3.48 -4.36 -6.84
CA PHE A 117 -2.43 -3.67 -7.57
C PHE A 117 -2.86 -3.39 -9.02
N ASP A 118 -3.35 -4.42 -9.72
CA ASP A 118 -3.72 -4.31 -11.13
C ASP A 118 -4.88 -3.32 -11.33
N GLU A 119 -5.89 -3.33 -10.45
CA GLU A 119 -6.99 -2.37 -10.52
C GLU A 119 -6.57 -0.93 -10.20
N CYS A 120 -5.74 -0.73 -9.19
CA CYS A 120 -5.19 0.60 -8.88
C CYS A 120 -4.30 1.12 -10.01
N TRP A 121 -3.51 0.24 -10.63
CA TRP A 121 -2.69 0.58 -11.78
C TRP A 121 -3.54 1.00 -12.97
N ASN A 122 -4.59 0.22 -13.29
CA ASN A 122 -5.54 0.55 -14.35
C ASN A 122 -6.28 1.86 -14.08
N ALA A 123 -6.67 2.13 -12.82
CA ALA A 123 -7.29 3.39 -12.43
C ALA A 123 -6.35 4.59 -12.65
N LEU A 124 -5.05 4.41 -12.35
CA LEU A 124 -4.03 5.42 -12.62
C LEU A 124 -3.78 5.65 -14.11
N GLU A 125 -3.73 4.58 -14.92
CA GLU A 125 -3.65 4.66 -16.39
C GLU A 125 -4.84 5.43 -16.98
N ALA A 126 -6.05 5.21 -16.46
CA ALA A 126 -7.25 5.90 -16.91
C ALA A 126 -7.17 7.43 -16.72
N THR A 127 -6.41 7.90 -15.72
CA THR A 127 -6.19 9.35 -15.51
C THR A 127 -5.33 10.02 -16.57
N ARG A 128 -4.67 9.25 -17.45
CA ARG A 128 -3.75 9.76 -18.47
C ARG A 128 -4.44 10.50 -19.63
N GLY A 129 -5.77 10.42 -19.73
CA GLY A 129 -6.54 11.22 -20.71
C GLY A 129 -6.33 10.82 -22.16
N GLY A 130 -6.04 9.54 -22.44
CA GLY A 130 -5.94 9.00 -23.80
C GLY A 130 -4.69 9.40 -24.60
N THR A 131 -3.79 10.23 -24.05
CA THR A 131 -2.53 10.55 -24.75
C THR A 131 -1.64 9.31 -24.79
N THR A 132 -1.32 8.79 -25.97
CA THR A 132 -0.33 7.72 -26.15
C THR A 132 1.03 8.19 -25.59
N PRO A 133 1.81 7.37 -24.88
CA PRO A 133 3.06 7.83 -24.30
C PRO A 133 4.03 8.21 -25.41
N GLY A 134 4.63 9.40 -25.35
CA GLY A 134 5.73 9.83 -26.18
C GLY A 134 7.00 9.05 -25.84
N GLY A 135 7.07 7.81 -26.34
CA GLY A 135 8.25 6.95 -26.25
C GLY A 135 8.57 6.38 -24.86
N VAL A 136 9.61 5.54 -24.83
CA VAL A 136 10.03 4.74 -23.65
C VAL A 136 10.40 5.62 -22.44
N GLY A 137 10.89 6.84 -22.68
CA GLY A 137 11.27 7.77 -21.62
C GLY A 137 10.08 8.31 -20.82
N GLU A 138 8.97 8.60 -21.49
CA GLU A 138 7.75 9.08 -20.83
C GLU A 138 7.05 7.97 -20.05
N ALA A 139 6.98 6.75 -20.61
CA ALA A 139 6.44 5.58 -19.91
C ALA A 139 7.17 5.35 -18.57
N ARG A 140 8.51 5.42 -18.55
CA ARG A 140 9.28 5.26 -17.30
C ARG A 140 9.03 6.37 -16.28
N LYS A 141 8.95 7.63 -16.72
CA LYS A 141 8.62 8.76 -15.83
C LYS A 141 7.24 8.58 -15.23
N GLN A 142 6.30 8.09 -16.03
CA GLN A 142 4.92 7.83 -15.61
C GLN A 142 4.84 6.68 -14.60
N SER A 143 5.49 5.54 -14.87
CA SER A 143 5.55 4.42 -13.92
C SER A 143 6.16 4.86 -12.59
N LYS A 144 7.25 5.64 -12.62
CA LYS A 144 7.85 6.20 -11.40
C LYS A 144 6.83 7.00 -10.60
N LYS A 145 6.10 7.90 -11.26
CA LYS A 145 5.08 8.74 -10.63
C LYS A 145 3.95 7.93 -10.01
N TRP A 146 3.50 6.86 -10.66
CA TRP A 146 2.47 5.98 -10.10
C TRP A 146 2.96 5.17 -8.91
N LEU A 147 4.21 4.69 -8.94
CA LEU A 147 4.82 4.09 -7.76
C LEU A 147 4.89 5.10 -6.61
N ASP A 148 5.28 6.35 -6.89
CA ASP A 148 5.29 7.42 -5.88
C ASP A 148 3.89 7.67 -5.29
N VAL A 149 2.80 7.41 -6.05
CA VAL A 149 1.41 7.49 -5.56
C VAL A 149 1.02 6.26 -4.74
N MET A 150 1.37 5.05 -5.21
CA MET A 150 1.05 3.78 -4.53
C MET A 150 1.79 3.63 -3.19
N GLU A 151 2.97 4.23 -3.07
CA GLU A 151 3.76 4.22 -1.83
C GLU A 151 3.29 5.26 -0.79
N GLN A 152 2.30 6.12 -1.12
CA GLN A 152 1.83 7.14 -0.17
C GLN A 152 1.08 6.50 1.01
N PRO A 153 1.20 7.04 2.25
CA PRO A 153 0.51 6.51 3.42
C PRO A 153 -1.02 6.42 3.25
N ALA A 154 -1.65 7.42 2.63
CA ALA A 154 -3.09 7.42 2.39
C ALA A 154 -3.53 6.27 1.46
N THR A 155 -2.70 5.95 0.48
CA THR A 155 -2.91 4.83 -0.45
C THR A 155 -2.77 3.50 0.29
N ILE A 156 -1.79 3.38 1.20
CA ILE A 156 -1.62 2.20 2.07
C ILE A 156 -2.84 2.02 3.00
N GLU A 157 -3.36 3.09 3.58
CA GLU A 157 -4.58 3.04 4.41
C GLU A 157 -5.81 2.60 3.59
N PHE A 158 -5.94 3.10 2.36
CA PHE A 158 -6.97 2.65 1.42
C PHE A 158 -6.88 1.14 1.16
N PHE A 159 -5.68 0.58 0.97
CA PHE A 159 -5.49 -0.87 0.76
C PHE A 159 -5.85 -1.71 1.98
N ARG A 160 -5.56 -1.21 3.18
CA ARG A 160 -5.91 -1.89 4.44
C ARG A 160 -7.42 -1.95 4.70
N ALA A 161 -8.23 -1.21 3.94
CA ALA A 161 -9.68 -1.27 4.06
C ALA A 161 -10.28 -2.56 3.46
N TYR A 162 -9.54 -3.27 2.60
CA TYR A 162 -10.03 -4.48 1.95
C TYR A 162 -9.84 -5.71 2.84
N PRO A 163 -10.89 -6.53 3.03
CA PRO A 163 -10.74 -7.83 3.66
C PRO A 163 -9.92 -8.77 2.77
N ALA A 164 -9.45 -9.88 3.33
CA ALA A 164 -8.81 -10.93 2.55
C ALA A 164 -9.81 -11.52 1.53
N ARG A 165 -9.38 -11.66 0.27
CA ARG A 165 -10.18 -12.32 -0.76
C ARG A 165 -10.12 -13.84 -0.55
N PRO A 166 -11.26 -14.56 -0.56
CA PRO A 166 -11.24 -16.02 -0.42
C PRO A 166 -10.52 -16.64 -1.61
N LEU A 167 -9.71 -17.67 -1.33
CA LEU A 167 -9.07 -18.49 -2.38
C LEU A 167 -10.05 -19.50 -2.98
N ALA A 168 -11.09 -19.87 -2.24
CA ALA A 168 -12.15 -20.74 -2.71
C ALA A 168 -13.08 -19.98 -3.66
N GLU A 169 -13.49 -20.64 -4.72
CA GLU A 169 -14.57 -20.16 -5.59
C GLU A 169 -15.93 -20.61 -5.04
N LEU A 170 -16.96 -19.79 -5.24
CA LEU A 170 -18.32 -20.20 -4.93
C LEU A 170 -18.72 -21.39 -5.83
N ALA A 171 -19.33 -22.42 -5.25
CA ALA A 171 -19.63 -23.67 -5.95
C ALA A 171 -20.38 -23.45 -7.29
N LYS A 172 -19.79 -23.94 -8.40
CA LYS A 172 -20.34 -23.73 -9.77
C LYS A 172 -21.67 -24.44 -10.01
N THR A 173 -21.86 -25.59 -9.37
CA THR A 173 -23.07 -26.43 -9.50
C THR A 173 -24.20 -26.03 -8.55
N SER A 174 -23.96 -25.10 -7.62
CA SER A 174 -24.94 -24.69 -6.61
C SER A 174 -26.08 -23.88 -7.22
N ARG A 175 -27.31 -24.17 -6.79
CA ARG A 175 -28.51 -23.51 -7.31
C ARG A 175 -28.55 -22.05 -6.86
N SER A 176 -28.22 -21.75 -5.61
CA SER A 176 -28.17 -20.37 -5.12
C SER A 176 -27.05 -19.55 -5.78
N ALA A 177 -25.88 -20.16 -6.01
CA ALA A 177 -24.77 -19.51 -6.69
C ALA A 177 -25.08 -19.23 -8.16
N LYS A 178 -25.69 -20.18 -8.87
CA LYS A 178 -26.16 -19.99 -10.24
C LYS A 178 -27.15 -18.82 -10.31
N LYS A 179 -28.13 -18.77 -9.40
CA LYS A 179 -29.11 -17.68 -9.35
C LYS A 179 -28.47 -16.31 -9.06
N LEU A 180 -27.48 -16.27 -8.16
CA LEU A 180 -26.72 -15.03 -7.90
C LEU A 180 -26.01 -14.56 -9.19
N ARG A 181 -25.31 -15.45 -9.88
CA ARG A 181 -24.60 -15.12 -11.13
C ARG A 181 -25.54 -14.71 -12.25
N GLU A 182 -26.69 -15.37 -12.40
CA GLU A 182 -27.74 -14.95 -13.33
C GLU A 182 -28.27 -13.55 -13.01
N MET A 183 -28.42 -13.21 -11.72
CA MET A 183 -28.78 -11.86 -11.30
C MET A 183 -27.69 -10.85 -11.67
N LEU A 184 -26.43 -11.17 -11.39
CA LEU A 184 -25.27 -10.32 -11.69
C LEU A 184 -25.02 -10.14 -13.19
N ALA A 185 -25.28 -11.17 -14.00
CA ALA A 185 -25.16 -11.11 -15.46
C ALA A 185 -26.18 -10.16 -16.11
N ARG A 186 -27.26 -9.82 -15.41
CA ARG A 186 -28.24 -8.81 -15.84
C ARG A 186 -27.85 -7.39 -15.46
N SER A 187 -26.69 -7.21 -14.80
CA SER A 187 -26.23 -5.89 -14.39
C SER A 187 -25.89 -5.05 -15.63
N PRO A 188 -26.45 -3.84 -15.74
CA PRO A 188 -26.15 -2.93 -16.85
C PRO A 188 -24.71 -2.43 -16.77
N VAL A 189 -24.03 -2.38 -17.91
CA VAL A 189 -22.62 -1.96 -18.01
C VAL A 189 -22.58 -0.47 -18.33
N VAL A 190 -22.39 0.35 -17.31
CA VAL A 190 -22.25 1.81 -17.42
C VAL A 190 -20.78 2.23 -17.62
N ARG A 191 -19.83 1.32 -17.35
CA ARG A 191 -18.40 1.59 -17.45
C ARG A 191 -17.99 1.96 -18.88
N GLY A 192 -17.42 3.15 -19.05
CA GLY A 192 -16.98 3.69 -20.35
C GLY A 192 -17.89 4.80 -20.89
N LEU A 193 -19.09 4.96 -20.30
CA LEU A 193 -20.00 6.05 -20.60
C LEU A 193 -19.59 7.24 -19.74
N GLY A 194 -18.84 8.19 -20.32
CA GLY A 194 -18.47 9.41 -19.61
C GLY A 194 -19.70 10.08 -18.98
N ILE A 195 -19.52 10.71 -17.81
CA ILE A 195 -20.57 11.26 -16.92
C ILE A 195 -21.57 12.21 -17.63
N GLY A 196 -21.28 12.67 -18.86
CA GLY A 196 -22.06 13.70 -19.55
C GLY A 196 -22.79 13.34 -20.84
N MET A 197 -22.75 12.11 -21.38
CA MET A 197 -23.12 11.90 -22.80
C MET A 197 -23.98 10.68 -23.18
N MET A 198 -24.69 10.01 -22.26
CA MET A 198 -25.56 8.91 -22.72
C MET A 198 -26.90 8.77 -21.99
N GLU A 199 -27.92 8.50 -22.80
CA GLU A 199 -29.20 7.98 -22.38
C GLU A 199 -29.03 6.46 -22.18
N LEU A 200 -29.16 6.00 -20.93
CA LEU A 200 -29.33 4.58 -20.65
C LEU A 200 -30.57 4.10 -21.41
N SER A 201 -30.52 2.87 -21.96
CA SER A 201 -31.73 2.28 -22.51
C SER A 201 -32.80 2.16 -21.43
N PRO A 202 -34.10 2.20 -21.78
CA PRO A 202 -35.17 2.10 -20.79
C PRO A 202 -35.02 0.89 -19.85
N ASP A 203 -34.56 -0.24 -20.39
CA ASP A 203 -34.33 -1.46 -19.62
C ASP A 203 -33.17 -1.32 -18.62
N GLU A 204 -32.14 -0.53 -18.92
CA GLU A 204 -31.01 -0.28 -18.02
C GLU A 204 -31.36 0.71 -16.91
N GLN A 205 -32.29 1.64 -17.16
CA GLN A 205 -32.74 2.63 -16.18
C GLN A 205 -33.41 1.99 -14.95
N ASP A 206 -34.05 0.83 -15.12
CA ASP A 206 -34.67 0.10 -14.00
C ASP A 206 -33.64 -0.46 -13.00
N TRP A 207 -32.39 -0.62 -13.43
CA TRP A 207 -31.33 -1.28 -12.65
C TRP A 207 -30.24 -0.32 -12.15
N VAL A 208 -30.21 0.93 -12.62
CA VAL A 208 -29.22 1.94 -12.23
C VAL A 208 -29.90 3.20 -11.72
N GLU A 209 -29.41 3.72 -10.60
CA GLU A 209 -29.72 5.06 -10.12
C GLU A 209 -28.56 6.02 -10.42
N VAL A 210 -28.89 7.20 -10.94
CA VAL A 210 -27.95 8.31 -11.11
C VAL A 210 -27.71 8.95 -9.75
N GLU A 211 -26.46 8.99 -9.30
CA GLU A 211 -26.09 9.79 -8.15
C GLU A 211 -25.86 11.24 -8.60
N ARG A 212 -26.59 12.18 -8.00
CA ARG A 212 -26.45 13.62 -8.27
C ARG A 212 -25.95 14.35 -7.05
N HIS A 213 -25.05 15.31 -7.27
CA HIS A 213 -24.63 16.24 -6.24
C HIS A 213 -25.83 17.04 -5.75
N LYS A 214 -26.08 17.05 -4.42
CA LYS A 214 -27.30 17.60 -3.82
C LYS A 214 -27.53 19.09 -4.13
N PHE A 215 -26.46 19.84 -4.36
CA PHE A 215 -26.55 21.30 -4.56
C PHE A 215 -26.45 21.73 -6.01
N THR A 216 -25.61 21.07 -6.82
CA THR A 216 -25.38 21.45 -8.21
C THR A 216 -26.25 20.67 -9.19
N GLY A 217 -26.83 19.54 -8.76
CA GLY A 217 -27.59 18.63 -9.63
C GLY A 217 -26.73 17.85 -10.64
N GLU A 218 -25.42 18.12 -10.66
CA GLU A 218 -24.44 17.44 -11.49
C GLU A 218 -24.38 15.96 -11.14
N ILE A 219 -24.22 15.12 -12.16
CA ILE A 219 -24.06 13.69 -11.97
C ILE A 219 -22.69 13.43 -11.33
N THR A 220 -22.70 12.84 -10.14
CA THR A 220 -21.48 12.46 -9.40
C THR A 220 -21.10 11.01 -9.61
N GLY A 221 -22.03 10.19 -10.11
CA GLY A 221 -21.78 8.78 -10.38
C GLY A 221 -23.04 8.01 -10.68
N TRP A 222 -22.88 6.70 -10.70
CA TRP A 222 -23.93 5.72 -10.95
C TRP A 222 -23.87 4.67 -9.84
N THR A 223 -25.01 4.10 -9.49
CA THR A 223 -25.10 2.98 -8.53
C THR A 223 -26.23 2.04 -8.94
N TRP A 224 -26.24 0.81 -8.44
CA TRP A 224 -27.40 -0.05 -8.69
C TRP A 224 -28.65 0.51 -8.01
N SER A 225 -29.80 0.33 -8.66
CA SER A 225 -31.08 0.70 -8.05
C SER A 225 -31.29 -0.05 -6.74
N LYS A 226 -32.11 0.54 -5.86
CA LYS A 226 -32.47 -0.07 -4.57
C LYS A 226 -33.14 -1.43 -4.77
N GLU A 227 -33.97 -1.55 -5.80
CA GLU A 227 -34.67 -2.76 -6.19
C GLU A 227 -33.69 -3.86 -6.63
N TYR A 228 -32.73 -3.54 -7.50
CA TYR A 228 -31.68 -4.48 -7.90
C TYR A 228 -30.85 -4.93 -6.69
N THR A 229 -30.40 -3.96 -5.89
CA THR A 229 -29.61 -4.19 -4.67
C THR A 229 -30.34 -5.12 -3.70
N LYS A 230 -31.66 -4.98 -3.57
CA LYS A 230 -32.50 -5.85 -2.73
C LYS A 230 -32.53 -7.29 -3.26
N GLU A 231 -32.69 -7.49 -4.56
CA GLU A 231 -32.70 -8.84 -5.16
C GLU A 231 -31.30 -9.50 -5.11
N VAL A 232 -30.21 -8.74 -5.29
CA VAL A 232 -28.84 -9.24 -5.07
C VAL A 232 -28.65 -9.69 -3.62
N LYS A 233 -29.06 -8.88 -2.63
CA LYS A 233 -28.99 -9.25 -1.20
C LYS A 233 -29.81 -10.50 -0.89
N LYS A 234 -30.98 -10.67 -1.50
CA LYS A 234 -31.80 -11.88 -1.37
C LYS A 234 -31.09 -13.12 -1.94
N CYS A 235 -30.38 -12.99 -3.06
CA CYS A 235 -29.55 -14.06 -3.61
C CYS A 235 -28.38 -14.40 -2.66
N LEU A 236 -27.69 -13.40 -2.10
CA LEU A 236 -26.64 -13.60 -1.09
C LEU A 236 -27.16 -14.33 0.15
N THR A 237 -28.35 -14.00 0.65
CA THR A 237 -28.98 -14.71 1.77
C THR A 237 -29.25 -16.18 1.43
N ALA A 238 -29.67 -16.48 0.19
CA ALA A 238 -29.85 -17.85 -0.26
C ALA A 238 -28.53 -18.61 -0.34
N VAL A 239 -27.46 -17.97 -0.82
CA VAL A 239 -26.09 -18.52 -0.83
C VAL A 239 -25.61 -18.81 0.58
N LYS A 240 -25.78 -17.87 1.51
CA LYS A 240 -25.41 -18.04 2.93
C LYS A 240 -26.13 -19.22 3.57
N ARG A 241 -27.41 -19.42 3.26
CA ARG A 241 -28.20 -20.55 3.78
C ARG A 241 -27.72 -21.89 3.23
N GLU A 242 -27.28 -21.96 1.98
CA GLU A 242 -26.85 -23.21 1.33
C GLU A 242 -25.38 -23.55 1.65
N HIS A 243 -24.49 -22.55 1.73
CA HIS A 243 -23.03 -22.72 1.80
C HIS A 243 -22.40 -22.16 3.08
N GLY A 244 -23.20 -21.68 4.04
CA GLY A 244 -22.71 -21.06 5.26
C GLY A 244 -21.98 -19.74 5.02
N GLU A 245 -21.08 -19.40 5.95
CA GLU A 245 -20.34 -18.13 5.93
C GLU A 245 -19.36 -18.05 4.75
N ASP A 246 -18.65 -19.15 4.47
CA ASP A 246 -17.63 -19.17 3.41
C ASP A 246 -18.24 -18.91 2.03
N GLY A 247 -19.37 -19.53 1.72
CA GLY A 247 -20.07 -19.25 0.47
C GLY A 247 -20.64 -17.84 0.40
N TRP A 248 -21.07 -17.28 1.54
CA TRP A 248 -21.51 -15.89 1.60
C TRP A 248 -20.37 -14.91 1.34
N ILE A 249 -19.18 -15.14 1.93
CA ILE A 249 -17.98 -14.35 1.68
C ILE A 249 -17.61 -14.41 0.19
N CYS A 250 -17.57 -15.60 -0.41
CA CYS A 250 -17.30 -15.77 -1.85
C CYS A 250 -18.34 -15.04 -2.70
N GLY A 251 -19.63 -15.16 -2.36
CA GLY A 251 -20.71 -14.48 -3.05
C GLY A 251 -20.60 -12.95 -2.98
N ILE A 252 -20.20 -12.39 -1.83
CA ILE A 252 -19.97 -10.95 -1.70
C ILE A 252 -18.84 -10.47 -2.62
N TRP A 253 -17.76 -11.23 -2.74
CA TRP A 253 -16.67 -10.90 -3.66
C TRP A 253 -17.12 -10.96 -5.12
N GLU A 254 -17.92 -11.95 -5.53
CA GLU A 254 -18.51 -11.99 -6.88
C GLU A 254 -19.40 -10.76 -7.14
N VAL A 255 -20.18 -10.32 -6.15
CA VAL A 255 -21.01 -9.11 -6.26
C VAL A 255 -20.13 -7.86 -6.40
N ARG A 256 -19.05 -7.76 -5.61
CA ARG A 256 -18.08 -6.66 -5.71
C ARG A 256 -17.47 -6.60 -7.10
N ASP A 257 -17.03 -7.74 -7.62
CA ASP A 257 -16.39 -7.83 -8.94
C ASP A 257 -17.36 -7.42 -10.06
N ALA A 258 -18.60 -7.92 -10.01
CA ALA A 258 -19.65 -7.53 -10.95
C ALA A 258 -19.97 -6.03 -10.86
N TYR A 259 -20.02 -5.47 -9.65
CA TYR A 259 -20.21 -4.03 -9.46
C TYR A 259 -19.05 -3.22 -10.05
N ALA A 260 -17.81 -3.66 -9.82
CA ALA A 260 -16.60 -3.01 -10.31
C ALA A 260 -16.40 -3.17 -11.84
N SER A 261 -16.95 -4.21 -12.46
CA SER A 261 -16.92 -4.36 -13.91
C SER A 261 -17.97 -3.50 -14.61
N CYS A 262 -19.14 -3.33 -13.98
CA CYS A 262 -20.31 -2.76 -14.65
C CYS A 262 -20.56 -1.30 -14.32
N ILE A 263 -20.48 -0.91 -13.05
CA ILE A 263 -20.90 0.43 -12.60
C ILE A 263 -19.73 1.26 -12.11
N GLY A 264 -18.97 0.71 -11.16
CA GLY A 264 -17.98 1.47 -10.41
C GLY A 264 -16.66 0.72 -10.32
N GLY A 265 -16.15 0.59 -9.10
CA GLY A 265 -14.84 0.00 -8.82
C GLY A 265 -13.82 1.05 -8.43
N ILE A 266 -12.54 0.66 -8.49
CA ILE A 266 -11.44 1.54 -8.13
C ILE A 266 -11.28 2.62 -9.20
N THR A 267 -11.38 3.87 -8.77
CA THR A 267 -11.08 5.07 -9.55
C THR A 267 -9.98 5.86 -8.87
N CYS A 268 -9.27 6.68 -9.65
CA CYS A 268 -8.25 7.57 -9.15
C CYS A 268 -8.57 8.99 -9.58
N GLU A 269 -8.76 9.88 -8.62
CA GLU A 269 -8.99 11.29 -8.88
C GLU A 269 -7.67 12.04 -8.75
N LYS A 270 -7.32 12.81 -9.78
CA LYS A 270 -6.17 13.71 -9.75
C LYS A 270 -6.63 15.08 -9.22
N LYS A 271 -6.22 15.43 -8.01
CA LYS A 271 -6.50 16.72 -7.37
C LYS A 271 -5.28 17.63 -7.42
N GLY A 272 -5.49 18.92 -7.61
CA GLY A 272 -4.45 19.94 -7.49
C GLY A 272 -4.50 20.98 -8.61
N VAL A 273 -4.30 22.24 -8.24
CA VAL A 273 -4.09 23.35 -9.16
C VAL A 273 -2.58 23.68 -9.09
N ASN A 274 -1.86 23.61 -10.20
CA ASN A 274 -0.40 23.77 -10.31
C ASN A 274 0.45 22.60 -9.74
N LYS A 275 1.78 22.82 -9.61
CA LYS A 275 2.89 21.86 -9.48
C LYS A 275 2.79 20.74 -8.43
N SER A 276 1.77 20.70 -7.56
CA SER A 276 1.53 19.60 -6.61
C SER A 276 0.30 18.79 -7.04
N GLU A 277 0.52 17.81 -7.89
CA GLU A 277 -0.52 16.85 -8.25
C GLU A 277 -0.65 15.82 -7.13
N CYS A 278 -1.83 15.74 -6.53
CA CYS A 278 -2.21 14.70 -5.57
C CYS A 278 -3.14 13.71 -6.25
N TYR A 279 -3.01 12.43 -5.90
CA TYR A 279 -3.85 11.37 -6.41
C TYR A 279 -4.60 10.75 -5.24
N THR A 280 -5.90 10.55 -5.40
CA THR A 280 -6.74 9.93 -4.38
C THR A 280 -7.51 8.77 -4.99
N PHE A 281 -7.39 7.59 -4.39
CA PHE A 281 -8.17 6.43 -4.78
C PHE A 281 -9.54 6.45 -4.12
N HIS A 282 -10.55 6.04 -4.88
CA HIS A 282 -11.91 5.83 -4.44
C HIS A 282 -12.38 4.46 -4.93
N ASP A 283 -13.13 3.71 -4.13
CA ASP A 283 -13.79 2.48 -4.60
C ASP A 283 -15.23 2.44 -4.09
N GLN A 284 -16.18 2.57 -5.01
CA GLN A 284 -17.61 2.46 -4.68
C GLN A 284 -18.00 1.01 -4.35
N SER A 285 -17.30 0.03 -4.93
CA SER A 285 -17.58 -1.39 -4.74
C SER A 285 -17.23 -1.89 -3.32
N LEU A 286 -16.39 -1.15 -2.58
CA LEU A 286 -16.12 -1.39 -1.16
C LEU A 286 -17.39 -1.42 -0.30
N TYR A 287 -18.48 -0.78 -0.74
CA TYR A 287 -19.79 -0.86 -0.10
C TYR A 287 -20.20 -2.32 0.20
N TRP A 288 -19.96 -3.23 -0.73
CA TRP A 288 -20.33 -4.65 -0.60
C TRP A 288 -19.43 -5.42 0.37
N LEU A 289 -18.19 -4.96 0.56
CA LEU A 289 -17.21 -5.59 1.44
C LEU A 289 -17.32 -5.12 2.90
N LYS A 290 -18.05 -4.04 3.18
CA LYS A 290 -18.19 -3.46 4.55
C LYS A 290 -18.79 -4.43 5.57
N SER A 291 -19.57 -5.43 5.13
CA SER A 291 -20.18 -6.42 6.01
C SER A 291 -19.26 -7.61 6.33
N LEU A 292 -18.11 -7.72 5.65
CA LEU A 292 -17.17 -8.80 5.90
C LEU A 292 -16.34 -8.51 7.16
N PRO A 293 -15.94 -9.56 7.90
CA PRO A 293 -14.95 -9.41 8.96
C PRO A 293 -13.63 -8.87 8.37
N LYS A 294 -13.00 -7.94 9.09
CA LYS A 294 -11.68 -7.39 8.76
C LYS A 294 -10.57 -8.22 9.38
#